data_AF-A0ABD0PEN9-F1
#
_entry.id   AF-A0ABD0PEN9-F1
#
_cell.length_a   1.000
_cell.length_b   1.000
_cell.length_c   1.000
_cell.angle_alpha   90.00
_cell.angle_beta   90.00
_cell.angle_gamma   90.00
#
_symmetry.space_group_name_H-M   'P 1'
#
loop_
_entity.id
_entity.type
_entity.pdbx_description
1 polymer ?
#
loop_
_entity_poly.entity_id
_entity_poly.type
_entity_poly.pdbx_seq_one_letter_code
_entity_poly.pdbx_strand_id
1 'polypeptide(L)'
;AHIGVGISGQEGIQAVLASDYSFSQFRFLQRLLLVHGRWSYLRMCRFLCYFFYKNFAFTMVHFWFGFFCGFSAQTVYDQYFITLYNIVYTSLPVLAMGIFDQDVPEQRSLEYPKLYEPGQLNLLFNKREFFICIAQGIYTSVVLFFIPYGVLSHATQSNGVPLADYQTFAVTTATALVIVVSVQ
;
A
#
# COMPACT_ATOMS: atom_id res chain seq x y z
N ALA A 1 -0.74 27.60 -10.70
CA ALA A 1 -0.68 27.07 -9.33
C ALA A 1 -0.96 25.58 -9.37
N HIS A 2 -0.42 24.78 -8.44
CA HIS A 2 -0.66 23.33 -8.41
C HIS A 2 -1.97 22.95 -7.70
N ILE A 3 -2.48 23.81 -6.81
CA ILE A 3 -3.77 23.66 -6.13
C ILE A 3 -4.45 25.02 -6.16
N GLY A 4 -5.65 25.08 -6.72
CA GLY A 4 -6.48 26.29 -6.80
C GLY A 4 -7.41 26.41 -5.59
N VAL A 5 -7.39 27.57 -4.92
CA VAL A 5 -8.28 27.86 -3.79
C VAL A 5 -9.09 29.11 -4.08
N GLY A 6 -10.41 28.97 -4.20
CA GLY A 6 -11.35 30.06 -4.44
C GLY A 6 -11.97 30.57 -3.14
N ILE A 7 -11.95 31.89 -2.93
CA ILE A 7 -12.65 32.53 -1.82
C ILE A 7 -14.02 33.00 -2.32
N SER A 8 -15.08 32.44 -1.76
CA SER A 8 -16.46 32.83 -2.11
C SER A 8 -16.80 34.16 -1.47
N GLY A 9 -16.99 35.18 -2.31
CA GLY A 9 -17.44 36.52 -1.92
C GLY A 9 -18.67 36.94 -2.73
N GLN A 10 -19.19 38.13 -2.43
CA GLN A 10 -20.33 38.72 -3.15
C GLN A 10 -19.97 39.24 -4.55
N GLU A 11 -18.67 39.36 -4.87
CA GLU A 11 -18.16 40.03 -6.08
C GLU A 11 -17.91 39.08 -7.27
N GLY A 12 -18.36 37.83 -7.19
CA GLY A 12 -18.36 36.90 -8.33
C GLY A 12 -17.90 35.49 -7.99
N ILE A 13 -18.51 34.50 -8.64
CA ILE A 13 -18.28 33.06 -8.40
C ILE A 13 -17.27 32.43 -9.36
N GLN A 14 -16.73 33.17 -10.32
CA GLN A 14 -15.87 32.62 -11.37
C GLN A 14 -14.58 31.99 -10.81
N ALA A 15 -13.94 32.63 -9.83
CA ALA A 15 -12.75 32.08 -9.18
C ALA A 15 -13.06 30.82 -8.34
N VAL A 16 -14.27 30.72 -7.79
CA VAL A 16 -14.74 29.55 -7.03
C VAL A 16 -14.99 28.37 -7.97
N LEU A 17 -15.65 28.61 -9.11
CA LEU A 17 -15.95 27.57 -10.10
C LEU A 17 -14.70 27.02 -10.78
N ALA A 18 -13.64 27.82 -10.88
CA ALA A 18 -12.36 27.42 -11.46
C ALA A 18 -11.36 26.85 -10.42
N SER A 19 -11.75 26.71 -9.15
CA SER A 19 -10.86 26.26 -8.05
C SER A 19 -11.15 24.84 -7.58
N ASP A 20 -10.11 24.12 -7.13
CA ASP A 20 -10.24 22.76 -6.57
C ASP A 20 -10.95 22.76 -5.21
N TYR A 21 -10.69 23.79 -4.41
CA TYR A 21 -11.33 24.01 -3.12
C TYR A 21 -11.92 25.41 -3.04
N SER A 22 -13.12 25.53 -2.47
CA SER A 22 -13.73 26.83 -2.22
C SER A 22 -14.28 26.96 -0.81
N PHE A 23 -14.10 28.16 -0.23
CA PHE A 23 -14.60 28.50 1.09
C PHE A 23 -14.86 30.00 1.22
N SER A 24 -15.68 30.39 2.18
CA SER A 24 -16.15 31.78 2.34
C SER A 24 -15.12 32.74 2.94
N GLN A 25 -14.16 32.24 3.72
CA GLN A 25 -13.20 33.08 4.46
C GLN A 25 -11.79 32.51 4.44
N PHE A 26 -10.79 33.38 4.35
CA PHE A 26 -9.37 32.99 4.32
C PHE A 26 -8.92 32.22 5.58
N ARG A 27 -9.55 32.45 6.74
CA ARG A 27 -9.22 31.73 7.99
C ARG A 27 -9.33 30.20 7.88
N PHE A 28 -10.16 29.69 6.97
CA PHE A 28 -10.32 28.25 6.75
C PHE A 28 -9.15 27.62 6.00
N LEU A 29 -8.34 28.42 5.29
CA LEU A 29 -7.14 27.94 4.59
C LEU A 29 -6.13 27.32 5.56
N GLN A 30 -5.96 27.89 6.75
CA GLN A 30 -5.07 27.35 7.79
C GLN A 30 -5.48 25.93 8.18
N ARG A 31 -6.77 25.69 8.41
CA ARG A 31 -7.30 24.36 8.77
C ARG A 31 -7.25 23.39 7.60
N LEU A 32 -7.48 23.86 6.37
CA LEU A 32 -7.37 23.01 5.18
C LEU A 32 -5.93 22.50 5.03
N LEU A 33 -4.92 23.36 5.10
CA LEU A 33 -3.53 22.96 4.88
C LEU A 33 -2.97 22.15 6.04
N LEU A 34 -3.04 22.68 7.28
CA LEU A 34 -2.36 22.08 8.43
C LEU A 34 -3.02 20.78 8.89
N VAL A 35 -4.33 20.65 8.74
CA VAL A 35 -5.07 19.44 9.16
C VAL A 35 -5.25 18.52 7.97
N HIS A 36 -6.05 18.93 6.99
CA HIS A 36 -6.46 18.04 5.90
C HIS A 36 -5.31 17.76 4.92
N GLY A 37 -4.50 18.77 4.60
CA GLY A 37 -3.33 18.62 3.76
C GLY A 37 -2.29 17.67 4.36
N ARG A 38 -1.93 17.87 5.63
CA ARG A 38 -1.01 16.96 6.36
C ARG A 38 -1.55 15.53 6.43
N TRP A 39 -2.80 15.34 6.85
CA TRP A 39 -3.40 14.02 6.96
C TRP A 39 -3.47 13.32 5.61
N SER A 40 -3.94 14.01 4.56
CA SER A 40 -4.01 13.45 3.21
C SER A 40 -2.63 13.03 2.70
N TYR A 41 -1.61 13.87 2.91
CA TYR A 41 -0.24 13.55 2.51
C TYR A 41 0.31 12.33 3.25
N LEU A 42 0.20 12.28 4.58
CA LEU A 42 0.67 11.14 5.39
C LEU A 42 -0.04 9.83 4.99
N ARG A 43 -1.36 9.91 4.81
CA ARG A 43 -2.16 8.76 4.40
C ARG A 43 -1.74 8.25 3.03
N MET A 44 -1.55 9.16 2.08
CA MET A 44 -1.12 8.79 0.73
C MET A 44 0.28 8.16 0.73
N CYS A 45 1.22 8.69 1.51
CA CYS A 45 2.58 8.14 1.62
C CYS A 45 2.56 6.69 2.15
N ARG A 46 1.85 6.45 3.25
CA ARG A 46 1.70 5.12 3.85
C ARG A 46 0.98 4.15 2.92
N PHE A 47 -0.10 4.61 2.29
CA PHE A 47 -0.84 3.83 1.30
C PHE A 47 0.06 3.40 0.13
N LEU A 48 0.85 4.33 -0.43
CA LEU A 48 1.75 4.01 -1.54
C LEU A 48 2.83 3.03 -1.12
N CYS A 49 3.48 3.22 0.04
CA CYS A 49 4.50 2.29 0.53
C CYS A 49 3.95 0.87 0.70
N TYR A 50 2.79 0.73 1.37
CA TYR A 50 2.11 -0.55 1.53
C TYR A 50 1.68 -1.14 0.18
N PHE A 51 1.13 -0.31 -0.71
CA PHE A 51 0.72 -0.73 -2.06
C PHE A 51 1.89 -1.29 -2.86
N PHE A 52 3.04 -0.61 -2.89
CA PHE A 52 4.21 -1.14 -3.59
C PHE A 52 4.70 -2.43 -2.94
N TYR A 53 4.90 -2.42 -1.62
CA TYR A 53 5.37 -3.59 -0.88
C TYR A 53 4.55 -4.85 -1.19
N LYS A 54 3.22 -4.80 -1.02
CA LYS A 54 2.34 -5.97 -1.22
C LYS A 54 2.33 -6.47 -2.66
N ASN A 55 2.43 -5.56 -3.64
CA ASN A 55 2.40 -5.90 -5.07
C ASN A 55 3.72 -6.53 -5.50
N PHE A 56 4.84 -6.01 -5.02
CA PHE A 56 6.15 -6.62 -5.26
C PHE A 56 6.26 -7.99 -4.58
N ALA A 57 5.82 -8.11 -3.32
CA ALA A 57 5.82 -9.39 -2.61
C ALA A 57 5.03 -10.47 -3.37
N PHE A 58 3.84 -10.13 -3.87
CA PHE A 58 3.00 -11.04 -4.64
C PHE A 58 3.55 -11.37 -6.04
N THR A 59 3.97 -10.35 -6.79
CA THR A 59 4.40 -10.52 -8.19
C THR A 59 5.74 -11.24 -8.29
N MET A 60 6.67 -10.93 -7.39
CA MET A 60 7.99 -11.57 -7.41
C MET A 60 7.94 -13.07 -7.11
N VAL A 61 6.95 -13.57 -6.36
CA VAL A 61 6.75 -15.02 -6.17
C VAL A 61 6.54 -15.74 -7.50
N HIS A 62 5.77 -15.15 -8.42
CA HIS A 62 5.58 -15.71 -9.76
C HIS A 62 6.85 -15.63 -10.59
N PHE A 63 7.62 -14.55 -10.44
CA PHE A 63 8.90 -14.40 -11.10
C PHE A 63 9.90 -15.49 -10.66
N TRP A 64 10.00 -15.77 -9.36
CA TRP A 64 10.83 -16.85 -8.84
C TRP A 64 10.39 -18.20 -9.37
N PHE A 65 9.09 -18.49 -9.33
CA PHE A 65 8.53 -19.73 -9.86
C PHE A 65 8.78 -19.93 -11.37
N GLY A 66 8.76 -18.84 -12.15
CA GLY A 66 9.04 -18.87 -13.58
C GLY A 66 10.38 -19.51 -13.93
N PHE A 67 11.41 -19.32 -13.10
CA PHE A 67 12.71 -19.98 -13.29
C PHE A 67 12.64 -21.51 -13.14
N PHE A 68 11.80 -22.02 -12.24
CA PHE A 68 11.66 -23.45 -11.98
C PHE A 68 10.77 -24.16 -13.02
N CYS A 69 9.83 -23.43 -13.63
CA CYS A 69 8.91 -23.96 -14.63
C CYS A 69 9.34 -23.70 -16.09
N GLY A 70 10.60 -23.30 -16.31
CA GLY A 70 11.13 -23.03 -17.65
C GLY A 70 10.41 -21.91 -18.40
N PHE A 71 9.87 -20.92 -17.67
CA PHE A 71 9.09 -19.81 -18.22
C PHE A 71 7.84 -20.21 -19.04
N SER A 72 7.23 -21.35 -18.69
CA SER A 72 5.95 -21.82 -19.28
C SER A 72 4.71 -20.95 -18.94
N ALA A 73 4.91 -19.79 -18.32
CA ALA A 73 3.86 -18.84 -17.89
C ALA A 73 2.79 -19.41 -16.94
N GLN A 74 3.09 -20.52 -16.26
CA GLN A 74 2.22 -21.10 -15.24
C GLN A 74 2.17 -20.21 -13.98
N THR A 75 0.97 -19.95 -13.47
CA THR A 75 0.75 -19.09 -12.30
C THR A 75 0.80 -19.90 -11.01
N VAL A 76 1.62 -19.50 -10.04
CA VAL A 76 1.74 -20.16 -8.72
C VAL A 76 0.40 -20.24 -8.00
N TYR A 77 -0.35 -19.15 -8.01
CA TYR A 77 -1.65 -19.09 -7.34
C TYR A 77 -2.78 -19.38 -8.31
N ASP A 78 -3.89 -19.84 -7.74
CA ASP A 78 -5.14 -20.00 -8.45
C ASP A 78 -5.70 -18.64 -8.90
N GLN A 79 -6.35 -18.61 -10.05
CA GLN A 79 -6.84 -17.39 -10.69
C GLN A 79 -7.82 -16.63 -9.77
N TYR A 80 -8.69 -17.34 -9.05
CA TYR A 80 -9.60 -16.73 -8.09
C TYR A 80 -8.86 -16.03 -6.96
N PHE A 81 -7.76 -16.60 -6.46
CA PHE A 81 -6.92 -15.97 -5.44
C PHE A 81 -6.26 -14.71 -5.95
N ILE A 82 -5.72 -14.72 -7.17
CA ILE A 82 -5.09 -13.54 -7.81
C ILE A 82 -6.11 -12.38 -7.87
N THR A 83 -7.33 -12.66 -8.35
CA THR A 83 -8.39 -11.66 -8.45
C THR A 83 -8.83 -11.14 -7.07
N LEU A 84 -9.08 -12.05 -6.12
CA LEU A 84 -9.46 -11.66 -4.76
C LEU A 84 -8.37 -10.85 -4.06
N TYR A 85 -7.10 -11.22 -4.24
CA TYR A 85 -5.98 -10.49 -3.65
C TYR A 85 -5.94 -9.04 -4.14
N ASN A 86 -6.08 -8.83 -5.45
CA ASN A 86 -6.10 -7.50 -6.03
C ASN A 86 -7.31 -6.67 -5.55
N ILE A 87 -8.49 -7.27 -5.42
CA ILE A 87 -9.69 -6.53 -5.00
C ILE A 87 -9.64 -6.21 -3.50
N VAL A 88 -9.49 -7.24 -2.68
CA VAL A 88 -9.56 -7.13 -1.21
C VAL A 88 -8.41 -6.27 -0.71
N TYR A 89 -7.17 -6.62 -1.05
CA TYR A 89 -6.03 -5.90 -0.52
C TYR A 89 -5.81 -4.54 -1.17
N THR A 90 -6.47 -4.18 -2.28
CA THR A 90 -6.41 -2.81 -2.81
C THR A 90 -7.51 -1.92 -2.23
N SER A 91 -8.70 -2.48 -1.99
CA SER A 91 -9.81 -1.71 -1.41
C SER A 91 -9.71 -1.53 0.10
N LEU A 92 -9.31 -2.58 0.85
CA LEU A 92 -9.24 -2.51 2.32
C LEU A 92 -8.28 -1.44 2.84
N PRO A 93 -7.04 -1.30 2.35
CA PRO A 93 -6.14 -0.25 2.82
C PRO A 93 -6.67 1.14 2.49
N VAL A 94 -7.28 1.34 1.31
CA VAL A 94 -7.89 2.64 0.97
C VAL A 94 -9.01 2.98 1.96
N LEU A 95 -9.86 2.00 2.29
CA LEU A 95 -10.93 2.18 3.26
C LEU A 95 -10.39 2.40 4.68
N ALA A 96 -9.43 1.58 5.12
CA ALA A 96 -8.84 1.66 6.45
C ALA A 96 -8.12 3.01 6.66
N MET A 97 -7.34 3.46 5.68
CA MET A 97 -6.68 4.77 5.69
C MET A 97 -7.69 5.92 5.65
N GLY A 98 -8.81 5.73 4.94
CA GLY A 98 -9.90 6.72 4.90
C GLY A 98 -10.61 6.91 6.23
N ILE A 99 -10.82 5.83 6.98
CA ILE A 99 -11.62 5.83 8.22
C ILE A 99 -10.76 6.06 9.47
N PHE A 100 -9.60 5.40 9.59
CA PHE A 100 -8.92 5.25 10.87
C PHE A 100 -7.63 6.03 11.02
N ASP A 101 -6.97 6.45 9.94
CA ASP A 101 -5.62 6.99 10.07
C ASP A 101 -5.63 8.48 10.45
N GLN A 102 -5.57 8.75 11.75
CA GLN A 102 -5.30 10.07 12.31
C GLN A 102 -4.04 9.97 13.18
N ASP A 103 -2.97 10.60 12.72
CA ASP A 103 -1.69 10.62 13.43
C ASP A 103 -1.75 11.51 14.68
N VAL A 104 -2.40 12.67 14.55
CA VAL A 104 -2.51 13.70 15.59
C VAL A 104 -3.91 14.33 15.51
N PRO A 105 -4.59 14.56 16.64
CA PRO A 105 -5.90 15.20 16.64
C PRO A 105 -5.82 16.63 16.11
N GLU A 106 -6.93 17.10 15.54
CA GLU A 106 -7.02 18.38 14.83
C GLU A 106 -6.47 19.58 15.64
N GLN A 107 -6.85 19.71 16.92
CA GLN A 107 -6.42 20.84 17.75
C GLN A 107 -4.89 20.93 17.86
N ARG A 108 -4.22 19.79 18.05
CA ARG A 108 -2.76 19.73 18.17
C ARG A 108 -2.06 20.07 16.85
N SER A 109 -2.66 19.74 15.71
CA SER A 109 -2.11 20.10 14.39
C SER A 109 -2.16 21.62 14.15
N LEU A 110 -3.21 22.28 14.63
CA LEU A 110 -3.36 23.74 14.54
C LEU A 110 -2.44 24.49 15.52
N GLU A 111 -2.23 23.94 16.70
CA GLU A 111 -1.36 24.51 17.74
C GLU A 111 0.13 24.45 17.37
N TYR A 112 0.55 23.40 16.66
CA TYR A 112 1.95 23.18 16.28
C TYR A 112 2.14 23.11 14.74
N PRO A 113 2.15 24.26 14.03
CA PRO A 113 2.26 24.30 12.57
C PRO A 113 3.59 23.74 12.03
N LYS A 114 4.63 23.62 12.87
CA LYS A 114 5.91 22.97 12.51
C LYS A 114 5.75 21.51 12.10
N LEU A 115 4.66 20.86 12.51
CA LEU A 115 4.30 19.53 12.04
C LEU A 115 4.10 19.49 10.50
N TYR A 116 3.80 20.59 9.83
CA TYR A 116 3.61 20.58 8.38
C TYR A 116 4.93 20.52 7.57
N GLU A 117 6.04 20.95 8.16
CA GLU A 117 7.37 21.02 7.54
C GLU A 117 7.87 19.72 6.87
N PRO A 118 7.77 18.52 7.49
CA PRO A 118 8.21 17.27 6.85
C PRO A 118 7.46 16.93 5.56
N GLY A 119 6.21 17.41 5.39
CA GLY A 119 5.46 17.27 4.14
C GLY A 119 6.01 18.15 3.03
N GLN A 120 6.46 19.37 3.36
CA GLN A 120 7.07 20.30 2.40
C GLN A 120 8.44 19.81 1.92
N LEU A 121 9.21 19.19 2.82
CA LEU A 121 10.53 18.63 2.53
C LEU A 121 10.48 17.24 1.87
N ASN A 122 9.28 16.71 1.58
CA ASN A 122 9.06 15.38 0.98
C ASN A 122 9.79 14.24 1.71
N LEU A 123 9.88 14.31 3.04
CA LEU A 123 10.65 13.35 3.83
C LEU A 123 9.94 11.99 3.98
N LEU A 124 8.61 11.98 3.87
CA LEU A 124 7.79 10.79 4.13
C LEU A 124 7.65 9.87 2.92
N PHE A 125 7.72 10.42 1.71
CA PHE A 125 7.77 9.62 0.48
C PHE A 125 8.86 10.18 -0.43
N ASN A 126 10.04 9.59 -0.27
CA ASN A 126 11.21 9.92 -1.06
C ASN A 126 11.63 8.69 -1.90
N LYS A 127 12.45 8.90 -2.93
CA LYS A 127 12.98 7.81 -3.78
C LYS A 127 13.64 6.72 -2.95
N ARG A 128 14.34 7.11 -1.87
CA ARG A 128 14.95 6.17 -0.92
C ARG A 128 13.92 5.25 -0.27
N GLU A 129 12.86 5.82 0.30
CA GLU A 129 11.81 5.04 0.97
C GLU A 129 11.08 4.12 -0.03
N PHE A 130 10.88 4.58 -1.26
CA PHE A 130 10.36 3.75 -2.34
C PHE A 130 11.25 2.52 -2.62
N PHE A 131 12.57 2.71 -2.76
CA PHE A 131 13.49 1.59 -2.96
C PHE A 131 13.57 0.66 -1.75
N ILE A 132 13.46 1.20 -0.52
CA ILE A 132 13.38 0.39 0.70
C ILE A 132 12.12 -0.48 0.68
N CYS A 133 10.96 0.07 0.32
CA CYS A 133 9.71 -0.70 0.20
C CYS A 133 9.82 -1.80 -0.86
N ILE A 134 10.45 -1.53 -1.99
CA ILE A 134 10.72 -2.54 -3.03
C ILE A 134 11.64 -3.63 -2.48
N ALA A 135 12.75 -3.26 -1.85
CA ALA A 135 13.71 -4.22 -1.30
C ALA A 135 13.05 -5.12 -0.24
N GLN A 136 12.21 -4.55 0.62
CA GLN A 136 11.41 -5.31 1.59
C GLN A 136 10.42 -6.26 0.90
N GLY A 137 9.74 -5.81 -0.16
CA GLY A 137 8.82 -6.66 -0.94
C GLY A 137 9.55 -7.82 -1.62
N ILE A 138 10.72 -7.57 -2.21
CA ILE A 138 11.58 -8.60 -2.80
C ILE A 138 12.04 -9.59 -1.72
N TYR A 139 12.58 -9.10 -0.60
CA TYR A 139 13.01 -9.96 0.51
C TYR A 139 11.87 -10.85 0.99
N THR A 140 10.69 -10.28 1.18
CA THR A 140 9.49 -11.03 1.59
C THR A 140 9.12 -12.09 0.55
N SER A 141 9.15 -11.76 -0.75
CA SER A 141 8.85 -12.73 -1.82
C SER A 141 9.81 -13.91 -1.86
N VAL A 142 11.10 -13.68 -1.57
CA VAL A 142 12.12 -14.73 -1.49
C VAL A 142 11.79 -15.66 -0.33
N VAL A 143 11.52 -15.09 0.85
CA VAL A 143 11.14 -15.87 2.03
C VAL A 143 9.86 -16.67 1.78
N LEU A 144 8.84 -16.05 1.19
CA LEU A 144 7.55 -16.69 0.87
C LEU A 144 7.67 -17.82 -0.16
N PHE A 145 8.63 -17.75 -1.08
CA PHE A 145 8.84 -18.79 -2.08
C PHE A 145 9.75 -19.91 -1.56
N PHE A 146 10.93 -19.57 -1.03
CA PHE A 146 11.95 -20.55 -0.67
C PHE A 146 11.62 -21.33 0.60
N ILE A 147 10.94 -20.75 1.59
CA ILE A 147 10.58 -21.49 2.81
C ILE A 147 9.60 -22.63 2.49
N PRO A 148 8.44 -22.39 1.85
CA PRO A 148 7.53 -23.48 1.50
C PRO A 148 8.18 -24.46 0.52
N TYR A 149 9.00 -23.99 -0.42
CA TYR A 149 9.72 -24.87 -1.36
C TYR A 149 10.67 -25.84 -0.65
N GLY A 150 11.47 -25.35 0.30
CA GLY A 150 12.38 -26.17 1.09
C GLY A 150 11.67 -27.12 2.06
N VAL A 151 10.56 -26.68 2.67
CA VAL A 151 9.78 -27.54 3.57
C VAL A 151 9.10 -28.66 2.78
N LEU A 152 8.49 -28.35 1.63
CA LEU A 152 7.74 -29.33 0.86
C LEU A 152 8.64 -30.34 0.12
N SER A 153 9.88 -29.96 -0.22
CA SER A 153 10.86 -30.87 -0.82
C SER A 153 11.38 -31.92 0.18
N HIS A 154 11.41 -31.58 1.47
CA HIS A 154 11.81 -32.49 2.55
C HIS A 154 10.63 -33.17 3.26
N ALA A 155 9.39 -32.68 3.09
CA ALA A 155 8.20 -33.23 3.72
C ALA A 155 7.70 -34.49 2.99
N THR A 156 7.77 -35.63 3.68
CA THR A 156 7.13 -36.89 3.28
C THR A 156 5.93 -37.15 4.19
N GLN A 157 4.78 -37.51 3.61
CA GLN A 157 3.61 -37.89 4.44
C GLN A 157 3.92 -39.15 5.24
N SER A 158 3.23 -39.36 6.36
CA SER A 158 3.29 -40.61 7.15
C SER A 158 2.91 -41.87 6.35
N ASN A 159 2.26 -41.70 5.19
CA ASN A 159 1.84 -42.76 4.28
C ASN A 159 2.87 -43.05 3.17
N GLY A 160 4.04 -42.41 3.18
CA GLY A 160 5.10 -42.63 2.18
C GLY A 160 4.87 -41.98 0.81
N VAL A 161 3.76 -41.27 0.61
CA VAL A 161 3.49 -40.48 -0.60
C VAL A 161 4.18 -39.11 -0.47
N PRO A 162 4.92 -38.64 -1.49
CA PRO A 162 5.51 -37.31 -1.48
C PRO A 162 4.41 -36.25 -1.40
N LEU A 163 4.53 -35.33 -0.44
CA LEU A 163 3.62 -34.19 -0.21
C LEU A 163 3.82 -33.05 -1.24
N ALA A 164 4.70 -33.27 -2.21
CA ALA A 164 5.10 -32.32 -3.23
C ALA A 164 4.04 -32.17 -4.35
N ASP A 165 2.77 -32.07 -3.96
CA ASP A 165 1.72 -31.72 -4.90
C ASP A 165 1.68 -30.20 -5.09
N TYR A 166 1.54 -29.79 -6.34
CA TYR A 166 1.59 -28.39 -6.75
C TYR A 166 0.52 -27.55 -6.04
N GLN A 167 -0.65 -28.13 -5.82
CA GLN A 167 -1.76 -27.48 -5.12
C GLN A 167 -1.43 -27.18 -3.66
N THR A 168 -0.73 -28.09 -2.97
CA THR A 168 -0.35 -27.90 -1.56
C THR A 168 0.67 -26.76 -1.43
N PHE A 169 1.63 -26.68 -2.37
CA PHE A 169 2.56 -25.57 -2.46
C PHE A 169 1.85 -24.23 -2.69
N ALA A 170 0.93 -24.18 -3.66
CA ALA A 170 0.16 -22.98 -4.02
C ALA A 170 -0.68 -22.46 -2.84
N VAL A 171 -1.38 -23.35 -2.12
CA VAL A 171 -2.20 -22.96 -0.96
C VAL A 171 -1.32 -22.49 0.20
N THR A 172 -0.23 -23.19 0.49
CA THR A 172 0.68 -22.83 1.59
C THR A 172 1.30 -21.45 1.35
N THR A 173 1.83 -21.20 0.16
CA THR A 173 2.40 -19.89 -0.22
C THR A 173 1.34 -18.77 -0.19
N ALA A 174 0.11 -19.04 -0.67
CA ALA A 174 -0.99 -18.08 -0.66
C ALA A 174 -1.40 -17.69 0.76
N THR A 175 -1.54 -18.67 1.66
CA THR A 175 -1.87 -18.41 3.08
C THR A 175 -0.76 -17.64 3.80
N ALA A 176 0.51 -17.99 3.56
CA ALA A 176 1.63 -17.28 4.15
C ALA A 176 1.69 -15.82 3.67
N LEU A 177 1.45 -15.57 2.38
CA LEU A 177 1.36 -14.22 1.84
C LEU A 177 0.24 -13.41 2.52
N VAL A 178 -0.96 -13.98 2.62
CA VAL A 178 -2.11 -13.33 3.29
C VAL A 178 -1.76 -12.93 4.72
N ILE A 179 -1.16 -13.84 5.48
CA ILE A 179 -0.78 -13.58 6.87
C ILE A 179 0.27 -12.47 6.95
N VAL A 180 1.35 -12.56 6.16
CA VAL A 180 2.45 -11.59 6.20
C VAL A 180 1.95 -10.20 5.81
N VAL A 181 1.13 -10.10 4.76
CA VAL A 181 0.57 -8.82 4.29
C VAL A 181 -0.45 -8.25 5.27
N SER A 182 -1.21 -9.09 5.98
CA SER A 182 -2.19 -8.65 6.98
C SER A 182 -1.59 -8.20 8.32
N VAL A 183 -0.40 -8.71 8.69
CA VAL A 183 0.28 -8.36 9.95
C VAL A 183 1.00 -7.00 9.88
N GLN A 184 1.28 -6.51 8.67
CA GLN A 184 2.07 -5.30 8.42
C GLN A 184 1.19 -4.07 8.20
#